data_AF-A0A925AWT0-F1
#
_entry.id   AF-A0A925AWT0-F1
#
_cell.length_a   1.000
_cell.length_b   1.000
_cell.length_c   1.000
_cell.angle_alpha   90.00
_cell.angle_beta   90.00
_cell.angle_gamma   90.00
#
_symmetry.space_group_name_H-M   'P 1'
#
loop_
_entity.id
_entity.type
_entity.pdbx_description
1 polymer ?
#
loop_
_entity_poly.entity_id
_entity_poly.type
_entity_poly.pdbx_seq_one_letter_code
_entity_poly.pdbx_strand_id
1 'polypeptide(L)'
;MQSPRSRTLVHGAIGGLAAGLVVAIWFLIVDLAGSQPFRTPALLASAVLGETAAIPTPRLVAVYTLLHFSVFVALGIAAALFVRASGMRFGLLLGAVFGLGVLDAVHYGALLFTGARVLDVLPPLHVLAANLVAGMVMMAYLHRAMGETSRLGLGMLRDHPLLNRGIVTGLVGAGSVALWFLLLDVIRGAPFFTPAALGSVLFFGAASPSGVQTTAAVIAAYTAVHVAIFAVVGVALEWSVERMERAPGMWVMALLVTIMMEALFLGVAGSLSAWVLGAVGYWAVLVANLISVIAMGTLLWRTHPVLRESFHAMPAQRV
;
A
#
# COMPACT_ATOMS: atom_id res chain seq x y z
N MET A 1 -25.72 -19.58 -21.92
CA MET A 1 -25.35 -19.56 -20.49
C MET A 1 -23.86 -19.24 -20.37
N GLN A 2 -23.46 -18.16 -19.70
CA GLN A 2 -22.03 -17.84 -19.51
C GLN A 2 -21.38 -18.82 -18.54
N SER A 3 -20.14 -19.25 -18.83
CA SER A 3 -19.39 -20.12 -17.92
C SER A 3 -19.05 -19.40 -16.62
N PRO A 4 -18.90 -20.12 -15.48
CA PRO A 4 -18.51 -19.50 -14.20
C PRO A 4 -17.23 -18.67 -14.30
N ARG A 5 -16.28 -19.12 -15.13
CA ARG A 5 -15.03 -18.40 -15.39
C ARG A 5 -15.26 -17.08 -16.13
N SER A 6 -16.15 -17.06 -17.13
CA SER A 6 -16.52 -15.86 -17.88
C SER A 6 -17.16 -14.80 -16.97
N ARG A 7 -18.05 -15.21 -16.05
CA ARG A 7 -18.64 -14.30 -15.07
C ARG A 7 -17.61 -13.65 -14.15
N THR A 8 -16.62 -14.41 -13.65
CA THR A 8 -15.54 -13.85 -12.82
C THR A 8 -14.74 -12.80 -13.57
N LEU A 9 -14.42 -13.02 -14.84
CA LEU A 9 -13.68 -12.05 -15.65
C LEU A 9 -14.48 -10.75 -15.83
N VAL A 10 -15.77 -10.86 -16.11
CA VAL A 10 -16.67 -9.70 -16.27
C VAL A 10 -16.77 -8.90 -14.97
N HIS A 11 -17.02 -9.55 -13.83
CA HIS A 11 -17.09 -8.85 -12.55
C HIS A 11 -15.74 -8.27 -12.13
N GLY A 12 -14.64 -8.96 -12.44
CA GLY A 12 -13.30 -8.41 -12.28
C GLY A 12 -13.11 -7.12 -13.07
N ALA A 13 -13.48 -7.11 -14.35
CA ALA A 13 -13.38 -5.93 -15.19
C ALA A 13 -14.26 -4.77 -14.66
N ILE A 14 -15.51 -5.04 -14.26
CA ILE A 14 -16.41 -4.01 -13.72
C ILE A 14 -15.88 -3.45 -12.39
N GLY A 15 -15.41 -4.31 -11.49
CA GLY A 15 -14.79 -3.88 -10.24
C GLY A 15 -13.56 -3.01 -10.47
N GLY A 16 -12.73 -3.39 -11.44
CA GLY A 16 -11.58 -2.61 -11.90
C GLY A 16 -12.00 -1.23 -12.42
N LEU A 17 -12.96 -1.17 -13.35
CA LEU A 17 -13.50 0.09 -13.88
C LEU A 17 -14.05 0.99 -12.78
N ALA A 18 -14.76 0.43 -11.80
CA ALA A 18 -15.29 1.18 -10.66
C ALA A 18 -14.18 1.80 -9.82
N ALA A 19 -13.12 1.05 -9.50
CA ALA A 19 -11.94 1.59 -8.81
C ALA A 19 -11.21 2.65 -9.64
N GLY A 20 -11.01 2.41 -10.95
CA GLY A 20 -10.40 3.38 -11.85
C GLY A 20 -11.19 4.68 -11.91
N LEU A 21 -12.52 4.60 -11.90
CA LEU A 21 -13.41 5.75 -11.89
C LEU A 21 -13.30 6.53 -10.56
N VAL A 22 -13.22 5.85 -9.43
CA VAL A 22 -13.00 6.50 -8.12
C VAL A 22 -11.72 7.34 -8.14
N VAL A 23 -10.61 6.77 -8.62
CA VAL A 23 -9.33 7.50 -8.72
C VAL A 23 -9.44 8.67 -9.70
N ALA A 24 -10.07 8.46 -10.86
CA ALA A 24 -10.23 9.52 -11.86
C ALA A 24 -11.08 10.69 -11.33
N ILE A 25 -12.19 10.41 -10.64
CA ILE A 25 -13.03 11.44 -10.02
C ILE A 25 -12.27 12.16 -8.90
N TRP A 26 -11.56 11.42 -8.05
CA TRP A 26 -10.78 12.00 -6.96
C TRP A 26 -9.79 13.03 -7.49
N PHE A 27 -8.97 12.66 -8.48
CA PHE A 27 -7.99 13.57 -9.03
C PHE A 27 -8.59 14.66 -9.92
N LEU A 28 -9.75 14.43 -10.55
CA LEU A 28 -10.49 15.51 -11.20
C LEU A 28 -10.91 16.58 -10.18
N ILE A 29 -11.38 16.18 -8.99
CA ILE A 29 -11.73 17.12 -7.92
C ILE A 29 -10.50 17.88 -7.44
N VAL A 30 -9.36 17.20 -7.24
CA VAL A 30 -8.08 17.83 -6.85
C VAL A 30 -7.62 18.84 -7.90
N ASP A 31 -7.65 18.45 -9.17
CA ASP A 31 -7.28 19.28 -10.32
C ASP A 31 -8.17 20.53 -10.40
N LEU A 32 -9.49 20.37 -10.25
CA LEU A 32 -10.45 21.47 -10.27
C LEU A 32 -10.27 22.41 -9.06
N ALA A 33 -10.03 21.87 -7.87
CA ALA A 33 -9.73 22.66 -6.68
C ALA A 33 -8.44 23.47 -6.84
N GLY A 34 -7.45 22.93 -7.56
CA GLY A 34 -6.22 23.61 -7.94
C GLY A 34 -6.35 24.55 -9.14
N SER A 35 -7.55 24.75 -9.71
CA SER A 35 -7.81 25.53 -10.93
C SER A 35 -7.00 25.05 -12.15
N GLN A 36 -6.71 23.76 -12.24
CA GLN A 36 -5.92 23.15 -13.31
C GLN A 36 -6.61 21.86 -13.80
N PRO A 37 -7.72 21.96 -14.55
CA PRO A 37 -8.47 20.79 -14.98
C PRO A 37 -7.61 19.84 -15.81
N PHE A 38 -7.71 18.54 -15.50
CA PHE A 38 -6.97 17.46 -16.18
C PHE A 38 -5.44 17.55 -16.07
N ARG A 39 -4.91 18.30 -15.11
CA ARG A 39 -3.47 18.33 -14.81
C ARG A 39 -2.94 16.93 -14.51
N THR A 40 -3.63 16.18 -13.66
CA THR A 40 -3.20 14.84 -13.23
C THR A 40 -3.00 13.86 -14.40
N PRO A 41 -4.00 13.59 -15.26
CA PRO A 41 -3.81 12.68 -16.39
C PRO A 41 -2.78 13.20 -17.40
N ALA A 42 -2.62 14.52 -17.56
CA ALA A 42 -1.59 15.09 -18.41
C ALA A 42 -0.18 14.84 -17.88
N LEU A 43 0.06 15.09 -16.59
CA LEU A 43 1.36 14.83 -15.95
C LEU A 43 1.76 13.36 -16.02
N LEU A 44 0.80 12.47 -15.77
CA LEU A 44 1.06 11.02 -15.81
C LEU A 44 1.25 10.53 -17.26
N ALA A 45 0.51 11.06 -18.23
CA ALA A 45 0.79 10.81 -19.66
C ALA A 45 2.21 11.25 -20.04
N SER A 46 2.60 12.47 -19.67
CA SER A 46 3.93 13.00 -19.96
C SER A 46 5.02 12.14 -19.33
N ALA A 47 4.84 11.70 -18.08
CA ALA A 47 5.76 10.80 -17.41
C ALA A 47 5.92 9.46 -18.16
N VAL A 48 4.82 8.87 -18.64
CA VAL A 48 4.85 7.61 -19.40
C VAL A 48 5.47 7.79 -20.79
N LEU A 49 5.24 8.93 -21.44
CA LEU A 49 5.75 9.23 -22.78
C LEU A 49 7.19 9.78 -22.77
N GLY A 50 7.77 10.02 -21.60
CA GLY A 50 9.07 10.69 -21.47
C GLY A 50 9.04 12.15 -21.94
N GLU A 51 7.87 12.78 -21.94
CA GLU A 51 7.70 14.19 -22.29
C GLU A 51 7.91 15.06 -21.04
N THR A 52 8.48 16.25 -21.22
CA THR A 52 8.51 17.26 -20.15
C THR A 52 7.09 17.68 -19.80
N ALA A 53 6.82 17.98 -18.52
CA ALA A 53 5.50 18.33 -18.00
C ALA A 53 4.69 19.19 -18.97
N ALA A 54 3.76 18.55 -19.69
CA ALA A 54 3.06 19.16 -20.80
C ALA A 54 1.76 19.80 -20.32
N ILE A 55 1.36 20.88 -20.99
CA ILE A 55 0.05 21.49 -20.82
C ILE A 55 -1.02 20.42 -21.09
N PRO A 56 -2.09 20.31 -20.28
CA PRO A 56 -3.15 19.35 -20.53
C PRO A 56 -3.71 19.49 -21.95
N THR A 57 -3.62 18.42 -22.73
CA THR A 57 -4.21 18.33 -24.07
C THR A 57 -5.21 17.18 -24.14
N PRO A 58 -6.25 17.24 -25.00
CA PRO A 58 -7.18 16.14 -25.19
C PRO A 58 -6.49 14.81 -25.52
N ARG A 59 -5.37 14.86 -26.27
CA ARG A 59 -4.54 13.69 -26.60
C ARG A 59 -3.95 13.05 -25.35
N LEU A 60 -3.26 13.83 -24.50
CA LEU A 60 -2.62 13.31 -23.29
C LEU A 60 -3.66 12.74 -22.33
N VAL A 61 -4.77 13.45 -22.14
CA VAL A 61 -5.88 12.99 -21.29
C VAL A 61 -6.44 11.67 -21.82
N ALA A 62 -6.69 11.56 -23.13
CA ALA A 62 -7.21 10.33 -23.73
C ALA A 62 -6.23 9.16 -23.59
N VAL A 63 -4.94 9.36 -23.89
CA VAL A 63 -3.90 8.33 -23.77
C VAL A 63 -3.82 7.82 -22.34
N TYR A 64 -3.73 8.72 -21.36
CA TYR A 64 -3.66 8.29 -19.96
C TYR A 64 -4.95 7.63 -19.49
N THR A 65 -6.12 8.15 -19.89
CA THR A 65 -7.41 7.56 -19.53
C THR A 65 -7.52 6.12 -20.02
N LEU A 66 -7.12 5.85 -21.26
CA LEU A 66 -7.10 4.50 -21.83
C LEU A 66 -6.13 3.58 -21.08
N LEU A 67 -4.91 4.04 -20.81
CA LEU A 67 -3.91 3.28 -20.05
C LEU A 67 -4.44 2.96 -18.64
N HIS A 68 -4.92 3.98 -17.93
CA HIS A 68 -5.46 3.91 -16.58
C HIS A 68 -6.57 2.87 -16.49
N PHE A 69 -7.63 2.99 -17.30
CA PHE A 69 -8.72 2.03 -17.25
C PHE A 69 -8.32 0.62 -17.69
N SER A 70 -7.35 0.48 -18.62
CA SER A 70 -6.83 -0.83 -19.02
C SER A 70 -6.09 -1.52 -17.86
N VAL A 71 -5.24 -0.79 -17.13
CA VAL A 71 -4.55 -1.29 -15.94
C VAL A 71 -5.56 -1.67 -14.86
N PHE A 72 -6.53 -0.81 -14.59
CA PHE A 72 -7.57 -1.09 -13.59
C PHE A 72 -8.42 -2.31 -13.93
N VAL A 73 -8.79 -2.49 -15.20
CA VAL A 73 -9.47 -3.71 -15.68
C VAL A 73 -8.61 -4.96 -15.44
N ALA A 74 -7.33 -4.91 -15.78
CA ALA A 74 -6.41 -6.02 -15.57
C ALA A 74 -6.28 -6.37 -14.08
N LEU A 75 -6.11 -5.36 -13.22
CA LEU A 75 -6.04 -5.53 -11.77
C LEU A 75 -7.34 -6.08 -11.18
N GLY A 76 -8.50 -5.60 -11.62
CA GLY A 76 -9.79 -6.10 -11.17
C GLY A 76 -10.03 -7.55 -11.59
N ILE A 77 -9.65 -7.92 -12.81
CA ILE A 77 -9.67 -9.31 -13.29
C ILE A 77 -8.75 -10.19 -12.44
N ALA A 78 -7.51 -9.74 -12.21
CA ALA A 78 -6.54 -10.47 -11.40
C ALA A 78 -7.05 -10.67 -9.97
N ALA A 79 -7.61 -9.63 -9.34
CA ALA A 79 -8.22 -9.69 -8.02
C ALA A 79 -9.38 -10.70 -7.97
N ALA A 80 -10.30 -10.66 -8.94
CA ALA A 80 -11.43 -11.59 -8.98
C ALA A 80 -10.98 -13.04 -9.19
N LEU A 81 -9.96 -13.28 -10.03
CA LEU A 81 -9.37 -14.60 -10.24
C LEU A 81 -8.66 -15.10 -8.97
N PHE A 82 -7.88 -14.25 -8.32
CA PHE A 82 -7.17 -14.56 -7.09
C PHE A 82 -8.14 -14.94 -5.98
N VAL A 83 -9.21 -14.17 -5.81
CA VAL A 83 -10.20 -14.47 -4.78
C VAL A 83 -10.90 -15.79 -5.06
N ARG A 84 -11.29 -16.05 -6.32
CA ARG A 84 -11.86 -17.34 -6.70
C ARG A 84 -10.90 -18.51 -6.43
N ALA A 85 -9.60 -18.33 -6.71
CA ALA A 85 -8.59 -19.37 -6.51
C ALA A 85 -8.27 -19.63 -5.04
N SER A 86 -8.26 -18.58 -4.21
CA SER A 86 -7.93 -18.65 -2.78
C SER A 86 -9.13 -18.99 -1.90
N GLY A 87 -10.36 -18.92 -2.44
CA GLY A 87 -11.59 -19.02 -1.65
C GLY A 87 -11.65 -17.96 -0.54
N MET A 88 -10.96 -16.84 -0.72
CA MET A 88 -10.95 -15.76 0.25
C MET A 88 -12.29 -15.06 0.29
N ARG A 89 -12.75 -14.79 1.49
CA ARG A 89 -14.00 -14.05 1.70
C ARG A 89 -13.74 -12.56 1.57
N PHE A 90 -14.64 -11.85 0.92
CA PHE A 90 -14.48 -10.42 0.71
C PHE A 90 -14.80 -9.62 1.97
N GLY A 91 -14.02 -8.58 2.22
CA GLY A 91 -14.21 -7.65 3.32
C GLY A 91 -13.56 -6.30 3.04
N LEU A 92 -14.02 -5.26 3.73
CA LEU A 92 -13.47 -3.91 3.61
C LEU A 92 -11.97 -3.86 3.95
N LEU A 93 -11.52 -4.71 4.88
CA LEU A 93 -10.11 -4.86 5.22
C LEU A 93 -9.27 -5.30 4.01
N LEU A 94 -9.73 -6.32 3.28
CA LEU A 94 -9.06 -6.76 2.06
C LEU A 94 -9.06 -5.65 0.99
N GLY A 95 -10.11 -4.84 0.94
CA GLY A 95 -10.16 -3.62 0.13
C GLY A 95 -9.13 -2.58 0.53
N ALA A 96 -8.93 -2.35 1.82
CA ALA A 96 -7.92 -1.43 2.34
C ALA A 96 -6.50 -1.95 2.05
N VAL A 97 -6.24 -3.24 2.27
CA VAL A 97 -4.96 -3.89 1.93
C VAL A 97 -4.69 -3.84 0.43
N PHE A 98 -5.71 -4.08 -0.39
CA PHE A 98 -5.57 -3.99 -1.85
C PHE A 98 -5.31 -2.54 -2.30
N GLY A 99 -6.03 -1.58 -1.73
CA GLY A 99 -5.85 -0.16 -2.02
C GLY A 99 -4.46 0.33 -1.62
N LEU A 100 -4.14 0.24 -0.33
CA LEU A 100 -2.88 0.73 0.23
C LEU A 100 -1.65 -0.10 -0.17
N GLY A 101 -1.85 -1.37 -0.52
CA GLY A 101 -0.78 -2.27 -0.93
C GLY A 101 -0.63 -2.33 -2.44
N VAL A 102 -1.60 -2.95 -3.11
CA VAL A 102 -1.49 -3.29 -4.55
C VAL A 102 -1.61 -2.05 -5.44
N LEU A 103 -2.59 -1.18 -5.21
CA LEU A 103 -2.79 -0.01 -6.07
C LEU A 103 -1.64 0.99 -5.94
N ASP A 104 -1.17 1.26 -4.71
CA ASP A 104 0.01 2.10 -4.49
C ASP A 104 1.28 1.46 -5.10
N ALA A 105 1.42 0.13 -5.08
CA ALA A 105 2.61 -0.56 -5.62
C ALA A 105 2.67 -0.44 -7.12
N VAL A 106 1.51 -0.62 -7.77
CA VAL A 106 1.39 -0.42 -9.21
C VAL A 106 1.66 1.03 -9.58
N HIS A 107 1.13 1.99 -8.83
CA HIS A 107 1.33 3.42 -9.11
C HIS A 107 2.81 3.83 -8.98
N TYR A 108 3.41 3.64 -7.81
CA TYR A 108 4.79 4.06 -7.57
C TYR A 108 5.80 3.19 -8.32
N GLY A 109 5.53 1.89 -8.47
CA GLY A 109 6.31 1.01 -9.33
C GLY A 109 6.31 1.48 -10.78
N ALA A 110 5.15 1.85 -11.34
CA ALA A 110 5.07 2.38 -12.70
C ALA A 110 5.87 3.69 -12.86
N LEU A 111 5.82 4.60 -11.88
CA LEU A 111 6.62 5.84 -11.91
C LEU A 111 8.13 5.58 -11.82
N LEU A 112 8.56 4.56 -11.08
CA LEU A 112 9.97 4.15 -11.05
C LEU A 112 10.42 3.64 -12.42
N PHE A 113 9.59 2.86 -13.12
CA PHE A 113 9.90 2.36 -14.46
C PHE A 113 9.98 3.46 -15.52
N THR A 114 9.29 4.58 -15.35
CA THR A 114 9.38 5.72 -16.28
C THR A 114 10.58 6.63 -15.99
N GLY A 115 11.29 6.43 -14.87
CA GLY A 115 12.35 7.33 -14.41
C GLY A 115 11.81 8.69 -13.93
N ALA A 116 10.49 8.83 -13.77
CA ALA A 116 9.89 10.04 -13.26
C ALA A 116 10.25 10.24 -11.78
N ARG A 117 10.33 11.51 -11.35
CA ARG A 117 10.51 11.84 -9.93
C ARG A 117 9.20 11.55 -9.20
N VAL A 118 9.12 10.35 -8.66
CA VAL A 118 7.93 9.67 -8.16
C VAL A 118 7.04 10.54 -7.24
N LEU A 119 7.60 11.40 -6.38
CA LEU A 119 6.82 12.30 -5.50
C LEU A 119 6.53 13.69 -6.08
N ASP A 120 7.19 14.06 -7.18
CA ASP A 120 7.00 15.36 -7.82
C ASP A 120 5.86 15.33 -8.84
N VAL A 121 5.39 14.13 -9.23
CA VAL A 121 4.30 13.97 -10.20
C VAL A 121 2.95 14.23 -9.55
N LEU A 122 2.65 13.56 -8.43
CA LEU A 122 1.39 13.73 -7.69
C LEU A 122 1.63 13.85 -6.18
N PRO A 123 0.81 14.63 -5.46
CA PRO A 123 0.90 14.69 -4.01
C PRO A 123 0.59 13.31 -3.39
N PRO A 124 1.50 12.74 -2.56
CA PRO A 124 1.39 11.36 -2.10
C PRO A 124 0.13 11.09 -1.26
N LEU A 125 -0.33 12.09 -0.50
CA LEU A 125 -1.52 11.96 0.33
C LEU A 125 -2.79 11.74 -0.53
N HIS A 126 -2.89 12.41 -1.68
CA HIS A 126 -4.01 12.20 -2.60
C HIS A 126 -3.96 10.81 -3.26
N VAL A 127 -2.76 10.32 -3.58
CA VAL A 127 -2.57 8.97 -4.14
C VAL A 127 -3.02 7.91 -3.14
N LEU A 128 -2.51 7.96 -1.90
CA LEU A 128 -2.87 7.02 -0.82
C LEU A 128 -4.38 7.02 -0.56
N ALA A 129 -4.99 8.21 -0.46
CA ALA A 129 -6.41 8.33 -0.18
C ALA A 129 -7.27 7.82 -1.34
N ALA A 130 -6.95 8.19 -2.58
CA ALA A 130 -7.66 7.71 -3.76
C ALA A 130 -7.57 6.19 -3.89
N ASN A 131 -6.38 5.62 -3.69
CA ASN A 131 -6.13 4.18 -3.79
C ASN A 131 -6.81 3.39 -2.67
N LEU A 132 -6.80 3.89 -1.43
CA LEU A 132 -7.56 3.31 -0.32
C LEU A 132 -9.05 3.21 -0.66
N VAL A 133 -9.66 4.32 -1.12
CA VAL A 133 -11.09 4.33 -1.47
C VAL A 133 -11.38 3.43 -2.67
N ALA A 134 -10.53 3.47 -3.70
CA ALA A 134 -10.68 2.63 -4.89
C ALA A 134 -10.61 1.14 -4.56
N GLY A 135 -9.63 0.73 -3.74
CA GLY A 135 -9.50 -0.65 -3.26
C GLY A 135 -10.74 -1.11 -2.48
N MET A 136 -11.25 -0.28 -1.58
CA MET A 136 -12.48 -0.56 -0.84
C MET A 136 -13.70 -0.70 -1.76
N VAL A 137 -13.86 0.20 -2.74
CA VAL A 137 -14.99 0.17 -3.69
C VAL A 137 -14.95 -1.06 -4.57
N MET A 138 -13.81 -1.40 -5.16
CA MET A 138 -13.67 -2.58 -5.99
C MET A 138 -13.95 -3.86 -5.21
N MET A 139 -13.38 -4.01 -4.01
CA MET A 139 -13.61 -5.21 -3.19
C MET A 139 -15.05 -5.28 -2.69
N ALA A 140 -15.70 -4.16 -2.37
CA ALA A 140 -17.12 -4.13 -2.03
C ALA A 140 -18.01 -4.50 -3.23
N TYR A 141 -17.65 -4.11 -4.45
CA TYR A 141 -18.34 -4.54 -5.66
C TYR A 141 -18.19 -6.05 -5.88
N LEU A 142 -16.96 -6.57 -5.85
CA LEU A 142 -16.67 -7.99 -6.07
C LEU A 142 -17.36 -8.88 -5.02
N HIS A 143 -17.41 -8.43 -3.76
CA HIS A 143 -18.19 -9.06 -2.69
C HIS A 143 -19.64 -9.29 -3.10
N ARG A 144 -20.32 -8.22 -3.53
CA ARG A 144 -21.74 -8.28 -3.91
C ARG A 144 -21.94 -9.11 -5.17
N ALA A 145 -21.09 -8.90 -6.16
CA ALA A 145 -21.22 -9.51 -7.48
C ALA A 145 -20.98 -11.03 -7.47
N MET A 146 -20.12 -11.52 -6.58
CA MET A 146 -19.80 -12.96 -6.49
C MET A 146 -20.66 -13.71 -5.46
N GLY A 147 -21.69 -13.07 -4.91
CA GLY A 147 -22.76 -13.74 -4.17
C GLY A 147 -22.35 -14.28 -2.78
N GLU A 148 -21.31 -13.71 -2.17
CA GLU A 148 -20.96 -14.08 -0.79
C GLU A 148 -22.00 -13.52 0.19
N THR A 149 -22.71 -14.43 0.89
CA THR A 149 -23.76 -14.12 1.86
C THR A 149 -23.25 -13.56 3.19
N SER A 150 -21.94 -13.38 3.37
CA SER A 150 -21.44 -12.65 4.54
C SER A 150 -21.76 -11.17 4.45
N ARG A 151 -22.09 -10.57 5.59
CA ARG A 151 -22.33 -9.14 5.72
C ARG A 151 -21.07 -8.38 5.26
N LEU A 152 -21.19 -7.54 4.23
CA LEU A 152 -20.30 -6.40 4.02
C LEU A 152 -20.32 -5.58 5.30
N GLY A 153 -19.33 -5.74 6.15
CA GLY A 153 -19.35 -5.07 7.42
C GLY A 153 -18.03 -5.13 8.10
N LEU A 154 -17.83 -4.14 8.97
CA LEU A 154 -16.91 -4.19 10.09
C LEU A 154 -17.10 -5.44 10.98
N GLY A 155 -17.99 -6.38 10.65
CA GLY A 155 -18.18 -7.68 11.30
C GLY A 155 -16.91 -8.54 11.31
N MET A 156 -16.14 -8.56 10.22
CA MET A 156 -14.83 -9.23 10.17
C MET A 156 -13.76 -8.46 10.98
N LEU A 157 -13.96 -7.14 11.18
CA LEU A 157 -13.21 -6.31 12.13
C LEU A 157 -13.71 -6.49 13.58
N ARG A 158 -14.92 -7.02 13.78
CA ARG A 158 -15.55 -7.32 15.08
C ARG A 158 -15.23 -8.71 15.59
N ASP A 159 -14.59 -9.57 14.79
CA ASP A 159 -13.76 -10.64 15.34
C ASP A 159 -12.56 -9.95 16.00
N HIS A 160 -12.83 -9.43 17.20
CA HIS A 160 -11.96 -8.63 18.04
C HIS A 160 -10.53 -9.17 18.19
N PRO A 161 -10.28 -10.50 18.14
CA PRO A 161 -8.93 -11.03 18.22
C PRO A 161 -8.05 -10.65 17.03
N LEU A 162 -8.52 -10.82 15.78
CA LEU A 162 -7.67 -10.62 14.59
C LEU A 162 -7.31 -9.15 14.43
N LEU A 163 -8.31 -8.26 14.49
CA LEU A 163 -8.07 -6.82 14.35
C LEU A 163 -7.14 -6.32 15.46
N ASN A 164 -7.38 -6.70 16.71
CA ASN A 164 -6.56 -6.25 17.83
C ASN A 164 -5.13 -6.80 17.73
N ARG A 165 -4.96 -8.09 17.46
CA ARG A 165 -3.63 -8.70 17.29
C ARG A 165 -2.90 -8.08 16.11
N GLY A 166 -3.58 -7.88 14.99
CA GLY A 166 -3.04 -7.21 13.81
C GLY A 166 -2.59 -5.77 14.08
N ILE A 167 -3.40 -4.98 14.79
CA ILE A 167 -3.01 -3.62 15.20
C ILE A 167 -1.79 -3.67 16.12
N VAL A 168 -1.77 -4.56 17.12
CA VAL A 168 -0.62 -4.73 18.01
C VAL A 168 0.63 -5.12 17.23
N THR A 169 0.53 -6.06 16.29
CA THR A 169 1.61 -6.44 15.38
C THR A 169 2.11 -5.24 14.58
N GLY A 170 1.19 -4.44 14.03
CA GLY A 170 1.51 -3.19 13.34
C GLY A 170 2.26 -2.20 14.23
N LEU A 171 1.75 -1.95 15.44
CA LEU A 171 2.35 -1.02 16.41
C LEU A 171 3.76 -1.45 16.84
N VAL A 172 4.01 -2.76 16.95
CA VAL A 172 5.36 -3.29 17.23
C VAL A 172 6.32 -2.97 16.09
N GLY A 173 5.90 -3.15 14.84
CA GLY A 173 6.70 -2.73 13.67
C GLY A 173 6.93 -1.22 13.64
N ALA A 174 5.86 -0.44 13.81
CA ALA A 174 5.92 1.02 13.79
C ALA A 174 6.88 1.57 14.85
N GLY A 175 6.77 1.05 16.08
CA GLY A 175 7.61 1.42 17.21
C GLY A 175 9.07 1.01 17.00
N SER A 176 9.32 -0.15 16.40
CA SER A 176 10.68 -0.60 16.07
C SER A 176 11.40 0.36 15.11
N VAL A 177 10.72 0.75 14.03
CA VAL A 177 11.23 1.73 13.05
C VAL A 177 11.41 3.11 13.70
N ALA A 178 10.43 3.57 14.46
CA ALA A 178 10.46 4.88 15.11
C ALA A 178 11.61 4.98 16.13
N LEU A 179 11.83 3.95 16.95
CA LEU A 179 12.93 3.91 17.92
C LEU A 179 14.30 3.91 17.24
N TRP A 180 14.44 3.16 16.15
CA TRP A 180 15.69 3.13 15.38
C TRP A 180 16.02 4.52 14.80
N PHE A 181 15.07 5.18 14.14
CA PHE A 181 15.31 6.52 13.59
C PHE A 181 15.47 7.57 14.69
N LEU A 182 14.76 7.46 15.81
CA LEU A 182 14.97 8.35 16.95
C LEU A 182 16.39 8.23 17.50
N LEU A 183 16.91 7.01 17.66
CA LEU A 183 18.29 6.78 18.09
C LEU A 183 19.29 7.43 17.12
N LEU A 184 19.10 7.21 15.82
CA LEU A 184 19.91 7.76 14.76
C LEU A 184 19.88 9.30 14.72
N ASP A 185 18.71 9.89 14.93
CA ASP A 185 18.48 11.33 14.97
C ASP A 185 19.17 11.96 16.20
N VAL A 186 19.06 11.31 17.37
CA VAL A 186 19.72 11.74 18.61
C VAL A 186 21.24 11.67 18.48
N ILE A 187 21.80 10.59 17.91
CA ILE A 187 23.24 10.46 17.67
C ILE A 187 23.77 11.58 16.75
N ARG A 188 22.94 12.02 15.79
CA ARG A 188 23.27 13.14 14.88
C ARG A 188 23.02 14.52 15.49
N GLY A 189 22.57 14.61 16.74
CA GLY A 189 22.28 15.87 17.41
C GLY A 189 21.00 16.57 16.95
N ALA A 190 20.10 15.87 16.22
CA ALA A 190 18.86 16.43 15.69
C ALA A 190 17.66 15.50 15.99
N PRO A 191 17.21 15.40 17.25
CA PRO A 191 16.09 14.53 17.62
C PRO A 191 14.84 14.78 16.78
N PHE A 192 14.17 13.71 16.33
CA PHE A 192 12.96 13.75 15.49
C PHE A 192 13.14 14.41 14.11
N PHE A 193 14.38 14.60 13.65
CA PHE A 193 14.65 15.09 12.30
C PHE A 193 14.00 14.21 11.22
N THR A 194 14.12 12.90 11.32
CA THR A 194 13.57 11.96 10.34
C THR A 194 12.05 12.10 10.19
N PRO A 195 11.22 11.96 11.24
CA PRO A 195 9.77 12.14 11.09
C PRO A 195 9.38 13.56 10.68
N ALA A 196 10.14 14.59 11.08
CA ALA A 196 9.90 15.97 10.62
C ALA A 196 10.18 16.14 9.12
N ALA A 197 11.30 15.60 8.63
CA ALA A 197 11.68 15.65 7.22
C ALA A 197 10.65 14.91 6.35
N LEU A 198 10.27 13.70 6.77
CA LEU A 198 9.26 12.89 6.08
C LEU A 198 7.88 13.53 6.09
N GLY A 199 7.46 14.10 7.23
CA GLY A 199 6.24 14.89 7.31
C GLY A 199 6.26 16.13 6.42
N SER A 200 7.40 16.83 6.36
CA SER A 200 7.54 18.02 5.53
C SER A 200 7.50 17.71 4.03
N VAL A 201 8.06 16.57 3.62
CA VAL A 201 7.91 16.05 2.26
C VAL A 201 6.45 15.68 2.01
N LEU A 202 5.82 14.92 2.91
CA LEU A 202 4.47 14.39 2.72
C LEU A 202 3.38 15.47 2.67
N PHE A 203 3.44 16.46 3.58
CA PHE A 203 2.38 17.45 3.75
C PHE A 203 2.64 18.77 3.02
N PHE A 204 3.91 19.10 2.78
CA PHE A 204 4.29 20.40 2.19
C PHE A 204 5.15 20.28 0.93
N GLY A 205 5.52 19.07 0.49
CA GLY A 205 6.35 18.88 -0.70
C GLY A 205 7.78 19.39 -0.55
N ALA A 206 8.36 19.32 0.65
CA ALA A 206 9.71 19.84 0.91
C ALA A 206 10.77 19.22 -0.03
N ALA A 207 11.38 20.05 -0.87
CA ALA A 207 12.35 19.61 -1.88
C ALA A 207 13.82 19.65 -1.40
N SER A 208 14.10 20.15 -0.19
CA SER A 208 15.45 20.20 0.38
C SER A 208 15.43 20.31 1.92
N PRO A 209 16.58 20.14 2.61
CA PRO A 209 16.66 20.25 4.07
C PRO A 209 16.18 21.60 4.64
N SER A 210 16.29 22.70 3.89
CA SER A 210 15.81 24.02 4.35
C SER A 210 14.28 24.12 4.42
N GLY A 211 13.56 23.22 3.76
CA GLY A 211 12.11 23.13 3.82
C GLY A 211 11.58 22.27 4.98
N VAL A 212 12.45 21.72 5.83
CA VAL A 212 12.03 20.86 6.94
C VAL A 212 11.43 21.69 8.07
N GLN A 213 10.17 21.39 8.39
CA GLN A 213 9.47 21.94 9.54
C GLN A 213 9.56 20.96 10.71
N THR A 214 10.41 21.25 11.69
CA THR A 214 10.59 20.45 12.91
C THR A 214 9.58 20.77 14.00
N THR A 215 8.34 21.11 13.61
CA THR A 215 7.29 21.43 14.58
C THR A 215 6.67 20.15 15.15
N ALA A 216 6.22 20.20 16.40
CA ALA A 216 5.55 19.06 17.03
C ALA A 216 4.32 18.59 16.24
N ALA A 217 3.61 19.52 15.57
CA ALA A 217 2.45 19.22 14.74
C ALA A 217 2.82 18.35 13.53
N VAL A 218 3.91 18.67 12.82
CA VAL A 218 4.36 17.91 11.63
C VAL A 218 4.86 16.53 12.02
N ILE A 219 5.63 16.45 13.11
CA ILE A 219 6.11 15.18 13.66
C ILE A 219 4.93 14.29 14.06
N ALA A 220 3.95 14.84 14.78
CA ALA A 220 2.76 14.11 15.21
C ALA A 220 1.90 13.65 14.02
N ALA A 221 1.69 14.52 13.03
CA ALA A 221 0.92 14.19 11.83
C ALA A 221 1.59 13.07 11.02
N TYR A 222 2.90 13.12 10.83
CA TYR A 222 3.64 12.06 10.14
C TYR A 222 3.60 10.75 10.94
N THR A 223 3.78 10.83 12.26
CA THR A 223 3.72 9.66 13.15
C THR A 223 2.35 8.98 13.07
N ALA A 224 1.26 9.74 13.00
CA ALA A 224 -0.08 9.19 12.83
C ALA A 224 -0.25 8.44 11.50
N VAL A 225 0.27 8.99 10.40
CA VAL A 225 0.27 8.31 9.09
C VAL A 225 1.10 7.03 9.15
N HIS A 226 2.31 7.09 9.72
CA HIS A 226 3.20 5.93 9.90
C HIS A 226 2.50 4.82 10.69
N VAL A 227 1.89 5.14 11.84
CA VAL A 227 1.14 4.18 12.66
C VAL A 227 -0.06 3.60 11.90
N ALA A 228 -0.80 4.41 11.15
CA ALA A 228 -1.96 3.93 10.40
C ALA A 228 -1.55 2.93 9.30
N ILE A 229 -0.47 3.22 8.56
CA ILE A 229 0.07 2.32 7.54
C ILE A 229 0.49 1.00 8.19
N PHE A 230 1.28 1.07 9.26
CA PHE A 230 1.75 -0.12 9.97
C PHE A 230 0.62 -0.95 10.59
N ALA A 231 -0.45 -0.31 11.07
CA ALA A 231 -1.63 -1.02 11.57
C ALA A 231 -2.30 -1.84 10.45
N VAL A 232 -2.44 -1.28 9.25
CA VAL A 232 -2.97 -2.02 8.08
C VAL A 232 -2.05 -3.19 7.72
N VAL A 233 -0.73 -2.97 7.71
CA VAL A 233 0.26 -4.03 7.45
C VAL A 233 0.15 -5.15 8.49
N GLY A 234 0.11 -4.81 9.79
CA GLY A 234 0.02 -5.79 10.86
C GLY A 234 -1.26 -6.62 10.79
N VAL A 235 -2.41 -6.00 10.49
CA VAL A 235 -3.67 -6.71 10.26
C VAL A 235 -3.61 -7.61 9.02
N ALA A 236 -2.95 -7.17 7.94
CA ALA A 236 -2.76 -8.00 6.75
C ALA A 236 -1.89 -9.24 7.03
N LEU A 237 -0.84 -9.09 7.85
CA LEU A 237 0.02 -10.21 8.26
C LEU A 237 -0.72 -11.20 9.15
N GLU A 238 -1.42 -10.73 10.18
CA GLU A 238 -2.22 -11.59 11.08
C GLU A 238 -3.26 -12.39 10.28
N TRP A 239 -3.97 -11.71 9.37
CA TRP A 239 -4.95 -12.35 8.49
C TRP A 239 -4.31 -13.40 7.57
N SER A 240 -3.10 -13.12 7.07
CA SER A 240 -2.34 -14.07 6.26
C SER A 240 -1.97 -15.31 7.07
N VAL A 241 -1.46 -15.15 8.29
CA VAL A 241 -1.09 -16.26 9.17
C VAL A 241 -2.27 -17.16 9.48
N GLU A 242 -3.40 -16.59 9.88
CA GLU A 242 -4.63 -17.37 10.11
C GLU A 242 -5.11 -18.13 8.87
N ARG A 243 -4.84 -17.61 7.66
CA ARG A 243 -5.22 -18.29 6.42
C ARG A 243 -4.29 -19.45 6.13
N MET A 244 -3.00 -19.29 6.41
CA MET A 244 -1.98 -20.30 6.18
C MET A 244 -2.14 -21.50 7.12
N GLU A 245 -2.55 -21.28 8.38
CA GLU A 245 -2.91 -22.35 9.33
C GLU A 245 -4.08 -23.23 8.81
N ARG A 246 -4.97 -22.67 8.00
CA ARG A 246 -6.14 -23.38 7.45
C ARG A 246 -5.88 -24.04 6.08
N ALA A 247 -4.80 -23.68 5.40
CA ALA A 247 -4.47 -24.19 4.06
C ALA A 247 -2.95 -24.07 3.79
N PRO A 248 -2.17 -25.16 3.98
CA PRO A 248 -0.69 -25.16 3.93
C PRO A 248 -0.05 -24.75 2.59
N GLY A 249 -0.82 -24.49 1.52
CA GLY A 249 -0.31 -24.11 0.19
C GLY A 249 -0.24 -22.60 -0.09
N MET A 250 -0.62 -21.73 0.85
CA MET A 250 -0.73 -20.27 0.63
C MET A 250 0.41 -19.42 1.21
N TRP A 251 1.48 -20.02 1.75
CA TRP A 251 2.65 -19.29 2.30
C TRP A 251 3.31 -18.33 1.31
N VAL A 252 3.29 -18.68 0.03
CA VAL A 252 3.80 -17.84 -1.05
C VAL A 252 3.03 -16.53 -1.16
N MET A 253 1.73 -16.49 -0.84
CA MET A 253 0.93 -15.24 -0.90
C MET A 253 1.21 -14.31 0.28
N ALA A 254 1.43 -14.84 1.48
CA ALA A 254 1.83 -14.04 2.64
C ALA A 254 3.25 -13.49 2.48
N LEU A 255 4.17 -14.32 1.99
CA LEU A 255 5.54 -13.92 1.65
C LEU A 255 5.54 -12.90 0.51
N LEU A 256 4.75 -13.09 -0.55
CA LEU A 256 4.63 -12.13 -1.64
C LEU A 256 3.95 -10.83 -1.20
N VAL A 257 2.94 -10.85 -0.33
CA VAL A 257 2.34 -9.62 0.22
C VAL A 257 3.34 -8.89 1.11
N THR A 258 4.14 -9.62 1.89
CA THR A 258 5.21 -9.04 2.72
C THR A 258 6.31 -8.42 1.87
N ILE A 259 6.79 -9.15 0.84
CA ILE A 259 7.81 -8.68 -0.10
C ILE A 259 7.27 -7.54 -0.98
N MET A 260 5.99 -7.58 -1.38
CA MET A 260 5.35 -6.50 -2.15
C MET A 260 5.11 -5.27 -1.28
N MET A 261 4.78 -5.44 0.00
CA MET A 261 4.67 -4.36 0.98
C MET A 261 6.05 -3.77 1.31
N GLU A 262 7.10 -4.60 1.39
CA GLU A 262 8.49 -4.15 1.51
C GLU A 262 8.94 -3.44 0.23
N ALA A 263 8.63 -3.94 -0.96
CA ALA A 263 8.94 -3.29 -2.22
C ALA A 263 8.14 -1.98 -2.40
N LEU A 264 6.91 -1.93 -1.89
CA LEU A 264 6.10 -0.72 -1.84
C LEU A 264 6.68 0.28 -0.85
N PHE A 265 7.01 -0.15 0.37
CA PHE A 265 7.61 0.72 1.37
C PHE A 265 9.00 1.18 0.94
N LEU A 266 9.84 0.32 0.37
CA LEU A 266 11.14 0.66 -0.21
C LEU A 266 11.00 1.47 -1.49
N GLY A 267 9.91 1.33 -2.24
CA GLY A 267 9.58 2.14 -3.41
C GLY A 267 9.10 3.54 -3.01
N VAL A 268 8.22 3.64 -2.02
CA VAL A 268 7.72 4.89 -1.43
C VAL A 268 8.83 5.59 -0.65
N ALA A 269 9.57 4.87 0.20
CA ALA A 269 10.70 5.38 0.95
C ALA A 269 11.91 5.66 0.06
N GLY A 270 12.14 4.84 -0.97
CA GLY A 270 13.12 5.06 -2.03
C GLY A 270 12.76 6.22 -2.96
N SER A 271 11.47 6.54 -3.05
CA SER A 271 10.93 7.70 -3.76
C SER A 271 10.85 8.97 -2.93
N LEU A 272 10.94 8.87 -1.59
CA LEU A 272 11.29 10.04 -0.78
C LEU A 272 12.48 10.68 -1.43
N SER A 273 12.40 12.00 -1.55
CA SER A 273 13.37 12.79 -2.30
C SER A 273 14.78 12.27 -2.07
N ALA A 274 15.58 12.17 -3.13
CA ALA A 274 16.96 11.70 -3.04
C ALA A 274 17.75 12.41 -1.92
N TRP A 275 17.35 13.63 -1.55
CA TRP A 275 17.91 14.37 -0.42
C TRP A 275 17.57 13.77 0.95
N VAL A 276 16.36 13.26 1.22
CA VAL A 276 16.03 12.63 2.52
C VAL A 276 16.83 11.35 2.67
N LEU A 277 16.88 10.52 1.62
CA LEU A 277 17.70 9.30 1.64
C LEU A 277 19.18 9.62 1.73
N GLY A 278 19.64 10.70 1.09
CA GLY A 278 20.99 11.23 1.27
C GLY A 278 21.28 11.71 2.69
N ALA A 279 20.29 12.30 3.38
CA ALA A 279 20.43 12.80 4.74
C ALA A 279 20.40 11.68 5.79
N VAL A 280 19.51 10.69 5.61
CA VAL A 280 19.26 9.62 6.59
C VAL A 280 20.14 8.38 6.32
N GLY A 281 20.42 8.08 5.04
CA GLY A 281 21.20 6.95 4.56
C GLY A 281 20.36 5.71 4.23
N TYR A 282 20.57 5.14 3.05
CA TYR A 282 19.84 3.95 2.58
C TYR A 282 19.98 2.73 3.53
N TRP A 283 21.14 2.56 4.15
CA TRP A 283 21.43 1.52 5.13
C TRP A 283 20.58 1.66 6.40
N ALA A 284 20.31 2.89 6.83
CA ALA A 284 19.45 3.13 7.99
C ALA A 284 18.03 2.64 7.74
N VAL A 285 17.49 2.86 6.54
CA VAL A 285 16.18 2.36 6.11
C VAL A 285 16.14 0.84 6.08
N LEU A 286 17.17 0.22 5.48
CA LEU A 286 17.28 -1.24 5.41
C LEU A 286 17.28 -1.88 6.80
N VAL A 287 18.08 -1.34 7.73
CA VAL A 287 18.15 -1.83 9.10
C VAL A 287 16.82 -1.64 9.83
N ALA A 288 16.17 -0.48 9.67
CA ALA A 288 14.86 -0.22 10.28
C ALA A 288 13.82 -1.28 9.86
N ASN A 289 13.77 -1.59 8.57
CA ASN A 289 12.86 -2.59 8.02
C ASN A 289 13.17 -3.99 8.54
N LEU A 290 14.45 -4.38 8.56
CA LEU A 290 14.86 -5.68 9.09
C LEU A 290 14.45 -5.85 10.56
N ILE A 291 14.69 -4.82 11.40
CA ILE A 291 14.27 -4.84 12.81
C ILE A 291 12.74 -4.99 12.90
N SER A 292 11.99 -4.23 12.09
CA SER A 292 10.53 -4.31 12.07
C SER A 292 10.02 -5.69 11.68
N VAL A 293 10.53 -6.27 10.59
CA VAL A 293 10.14 -7.60 10.10
C VAL A 293 10.45 -8.66 11.16
N ILE A 294 11.63 -8.62 11.77
CA ILE A 294 12.00 -9.54 12.85
C ILE A 294 11.07 -9.38 14.05
N ALA A 295 10.78 -8.16 14.47
CA ALA A 295 9.93 -7.90 15.64
C ALA A 295 8.49 -8.38 15.41
N MET A 296 7.90 -8.04 14.27
CA MET A 296 6.55 -8.46 13.88
C MET A 296 6.48 -9.98 13.68
N GLY A 297 7.45 -10.56 12.98
CA GLY A 297 7.54 -12.01 12.75
C GLY A 297 7.73 -12.79 14.05
N THR A 298 8.52 -12.28 14.99
CA THR A 298 8.70 -12.89 16.32
C THR A 298 7.41 -12.85 17.12
N LEU A 299 6.65 -11.75 17.06
CA LEU A 299 5.36 -11.65 17.73
C LEU A 299 4.38 -12.67 17.14
N LEU A 300 4.25 -12.74 15.81
CA LEU A 300 3.37 -13.69 15.11
C LEU A 300 3.75 -15.14 15.43
N TRP A 301 5.04 -15.46 15.40
CA TRP A 301 5.55 -16.77 15.82
C TRP A 301 5.16 -17.12 17.25
N ARG A 302 5.16 -16.11 18.14
CA ARG A 302 4.79 -16.31 19.54
C ARG A 302 3.29 -16.50 19.74
N THR A 303 2.46 -15.83 18.96
CA THR A 303 1.00 -15.86 19.13
C THR A 303 0.31 -17.02 18.41
N HIS A 304 0.97 -17.65 17.43
CA HIS A 304 0.43 -18.75 16.63
C HIS A 304 1.16 -20.08 16.89
N PRO A 305 0.64 -20.99 17.74
CA PRO A 305 1.30 -22.26 18.09
C PRO A 305 1.34 -23.27 16.93
N VAL A 306 0.38 -23.25 16.01
CA VAL A 306 0.31 -24.16 14.84
C VAL A 306 1.48 -23.92 13.86
N LEU A 307 1.95 -22.67 13.75
CA LEU A 307 3.19 -22.34 13.04
C LEU A 307 4.41 -23.05 13.61
N ARG A 308 4.49 -23.14 14.94
CA ARG A 308 5.62 -23.76 15.63
C ARG A 308 5.60 -25.28 15.45
N GLU A 309 4.43 -25.89 15.58
CA GLU A 309 4.26 -27.34 15.41
C GLU A 309 4.59 -27.81 13.98
N SER A 310 4.19 -27.03 12.96
CA SER A 310 4.48 -27.33 11.55
C SER A 310 5.99 -27.34 11.23
N PHE A 311 6.78 -26.51 11.92
CA PHE A 311 8.24 -26.49 11.78
C PHE A 311 8.92 -27.64 12.52
N HIS A 312 8.41 -28.05 13.67
CA HIS A 312 8.90 -29.22 14.41
C HIS A 312 8.54 -30.55 13.73
N ALA A 313 7.51 -30.56 12.88
CA ALA A 313 7.08 -31.71 12.10
C ALA A 313 7.87 -31.92 10.79
N MET A 314 8.78 -31.02 10.40
CA MET A 314 9.76 -31.31 9.33
C MET A 314 10.78 -32.30 9.89
N PRO A 315 10.78 -33.58 9.47
CA PRO A 315 11.91 -34.44 9.76
C PRO A 315 13.11 -33.79 9.11
N ALA A 316 14.25 -33.77 9.81
CA ALA A 316 15.53 -33.70 9.14
C ALA A 316 15.50 -34.79 8.05
N GLN A 317 15.24 -34.40 6.80
CA GLN A 317 15.57 -35.25 5.67
C GLN A 317 17.08 -35.35 5.72
N ARG A 318 17.50 -36.47 6.31
CA ARG A 318 18.88 -36.92 6.39
C ARG A 318 19.44 -36.87 4.97
N VAL A 319 20.52 -36.12 4.80
CA VAL A 319 21.51 -36.39 3.75
C VAL A 319 22.17 -37.72 4.06
#